data_AF-A0A5C5G4H4-F1
#
_entry.id   AF-A0A5C5G4H4-F1
#
_cell.length_a   1.000
_cell.length_b   1.000
_cell.length_c   1.000
_cell.angle_alpha   90.00
_cell.angle_beta   90.00
_cell.angle_gamma   90.00
#
_symmetry.space_group_name_H-M   'P 1'
#
loop_
_entity.id
_entity.type
_entity.pdbx_description
1 polymer ?
#
loop_
_entity_poly.entity_id
_entity_poly.type
_entity_poly.pdbx_seq_one_letter_code
_entity_poly.pdbx_strand_id
1 'polypeptide(L)'
;MPPELFPLVDPTPLVALLRPHLLAALPLYSTLQTPGLPTPLYATFPSFDSAGNPQLEDAQGALWLVLVDLGNQLRFFCSYEAREHLSDDERARGGELVVGALTKYLSEHRNNRDRISIGAIPDLWTSCIARVFSQPFSASQIHYLPLDEVPPPGATSAGGVLPGGIFVTEGREGDVEEILSTSEVPHPPSYLSTRLAHTTVLRQLSSSSSPSASSSPSAPASDEPPSRIVAHCTTHRDGSIGTLHVHPSARQRGLGRLVLLSRAQAMADRSDSHEREF
;
A
#
# COMPACT_ATOMS: atom_id res chain seq x y z
N MET A 1 -14.18 29.20 4.33
CA MET A 1 -14.06 29.18 2.86
C MET A 1 -13.36 27.89 2.47
N PRO A 2 -13.72 27.24 1.34
CA PRO A 2 -13.01 26.03 0.91
C PRO A 2 -11.53 26.35 0.65
N PRO A 3 -10.59 25.46 0.99
CA PRO A 3 -9.17 25.71 0.80
C PRO A 3 -8.83 25.84 -0.68
N GLU A 4 -7.74 26.54 -0.98
CA GLU A 4 -7.22 26.63 -2.34
C GLU A 4 -6.28 25.47 -2.63
N LEU A 5 -6.48 24.80 -3.77
CA LEU A 5 -5.66 23.67 -4.22
C LEU A 5 -4.85 24.11 -5.42
N PHE A 6 -3.53 24.14 -5.26
CA PHE A 6 -2.61 24.55 -6.32
C PHE A 6 -1.97 23.32 -6.95
N PRO A 7 -2.03 23.18 -8.29
CA PRO A 7 -1.35 22.09 -8.98
C PRO A 7 0.16 22.26 -8.87
N LEU A 8 0.88 21.16 -8.65
CA LEU A 8 2.34 21.13 -8.58
C LEU A 8 2.91 20.33 -9.75
N VAL A 9 3.91 20.90 -10.42
CA VAL A 9 4.55 20.31 -11.60
C VAL A 9 5.71 19.38 -11.22
N ASP A 10 6.45 19.72 -10.17
CA ASP A 10 7.60 18.96 -9.68
C ASP A 10 7.32 18.42 -8.26
N PRO A 11 7.30 17.08 -8.05
CA PRO A 11 7.14 16.50 -6.73
C PRO A 11 8.44 16.54 -5.89
N THR A 12 9.61 16.80 -6.49
CA THR A 12 10.92 16.72 -5.81
C THR A 12 11.00 17.56 -4.53
N PRO A 13 10.53 18.83 -4.51
CA PRO A 13 10.57 19.65 -3.30
C PRO A 13 9.72 19.05 -2.15
N LEU A 14 8.62 18.36 -2.46
CA LEU A 14 7.79 17.70 -1.46
C LEU A 14 8.46 16.49 -0.82
N VAL A 15 9.27 15.75 -1.59
CA VAL A 15 10.02 14.61 -1.06
C VAL A 15 10.94 15.07 0.07
N ALA A 16 11.61 16.21 -0.09
CA ALA A 16 12.43 16.80 0.96
C ALA A 16 11.60 17.24 2.17
N LEU A 17 10.42 17.83 1.95
CA LEU A 17 9.52 18.27 3.02
C LEU A 17 8.91 17.11 3.82
N LEU A 18 8.59 16.00 3.16
CA LEU A 18 7.96 14.82 3.79
C LEU A 18 8.98 13.92 4.49
N ARG A 19 10.27 14.01 4.13
CA ARG A 19 11.34 13.16 4.68
C ARG A 19 11.44 13.17 6.22
N PRO A 20 11.29 14.30 6.92
CA PRO A 20 11.27 14.31 8.39
C PRO A 20 10.05 13.60 9.00
N HIS A 21 9.02 13.35 8.20
CA HIS A 21 7.73 12.82 8.62
C HIS A 21 7.45 11.43 8.01
N LEU A 22 8.50 10.72 7.60
CA LEU A 22 8.40 9.51 6.78
C LEU A 22 7.43 8.46 7.31
N LEU A 23 7.36 8.26 8.62
CA LEU A 23 6.41 7.30 9.17
C LEU A 23 4.99 7.71 8.79
N ALA A 24 4.53 8.90 9.20
CA ALA A 24 3.19 9.39 8.89
C ALA A 24 2.94 9.59 7.38
N ALA A 25 3.96 10.03 6.64
CA ALA A 25 3.84 10.38 5.22
C ALA A 25 4.10 9.21 4.26
N LEU A 26 4.42 8.00 4.75
CA LEU A 26 4.98 6.92 3.92
C LEU A 26 4.15 6.60 2.66
N PRO A 27 2.81 6.45 2.72
CA PRO A 27 2.03 6.13 1.53
C PRO A 27 2.14 7.20 0.45
N LEU A 28 2.18 8.48 0.84
CA LEU A 28 2.35 9.59 -0.08
C LEU A 28 3.81 9.67 -0.56
N TYR A 29 4.77 9.56 0.34
CA TYR A 29 6.20 9.63 0.02
C TYR A 29 6.60 8.60 -1.03
N SER A 30 6.25 7.33 -0.83
CA SER A 30 6.54 6.26 -1.80
C SER A 30 5.81 6.49 -3.13
N THR A 31 4.62 7.07 -3.10
CA THR A 31 3.88 7.44 -4.32
C THR A 31 4.65 8.48 -5.13
N LEU A 32 5.14 9.53 -4.49
CA LEU A 32 5.93 10.60 -5.12
C LEU A 32 7.27 10.10 -5.67
N GLN A 33 7.85 9.06 -5.06
CA GLN A 33 9.10 8.45 -5.52
C GLN A 33 8.92 7.44 -6.66
N THR A 34 7.69 7.06 -7.03
CA THR A 34 7.47 6.03 -8.06
C THR A 34 7.72 6.61 -9.46
N PRO A 35 8.73 6.11 -10.22
CA PRO A 35 9.07 6.66 -11.53
C PRO A 35 7.94 6.50 -12.56
N GLY A 36 7.80 7.48 -13.46
CA GLY A 36 6.96 7.36 -14.66
C GLY A 36 5.44 7.45 -14.44
N LEU A 37 4.98 7.82 -13.25
CA LEU A 37 3.57 8.08 -12.98
C LEU A 37 3.28 9.57 -13.13
N PRO A 38 2.67 10.04 -14.25
CA PRO A 38 2.08 11.37 -14.29
C PRO A 38 0.92 11.38 -13.30
N THR A 39 1.20 11.87 -12.10
CA THR A 39 0.25 11.90 -10.98
C THR A 39 -0.07 13.36 -10.71
N PRO A 40 -1.26 13.84 -11.10
CA PRO A 40 -1.70 15.17 -10.74
C PRO A 40 -1.56 15.37 -9.23
N LEU A 41 -0.79 16.39 -8.87
CA LEU A 41 -0.37 16.68 -7.52
C LEU A 41 -0.88 18.06 -7.15
N TYR A 42 -1.48 18.18 -5.98
CA TYR A 42 -2.09 19.41 -5.49
C TYR A 42 -1.66 19.68 -4.06
N ALA A 43 -1.57 20.96 -3.69
CA ALA A 43 -1.25 21.34 -2.31
C ALA A 43 -1.99 22.60 -1.85
N THR A 44 -2.04 22.78 -0.52
CA THR A 44 -2.69 23.91 0.18
C THR A 44 -1.66 24.75 0.95
N PHE A 45 -0.47 24.97 0.38
CA PHE A 45 0.60 25.68 1.07
C PHE A 45 0.22 27.12 1.46
N PRO A 46 0.82 27.68 2.53
CA PRO A 46 0.53 29.04 2.99
C PRO A 46 0.85 30.12 1.94
N SER A 47 1.87 29.88 1.12
CA SER A 47 2.43 30.88 0.21
C SER A 47 3.06 30.22 -1.03
N PHE A 48 3.05 30.98 -2.12
CA PHE A 48 3.62 30.63 -3.41
C PHE A 48 4.45 31.81 -3.91
N ASP A 49 5.54 31.51 -4.63
CA ASP A 49 6.35 32.54 -5.29
C ASP A 49 5.65 33.13 -6.53
N SER A 50 6.27 34.13 -7.14
CA SER A 50 5.76 34.78 -8.36
C SER A 50 5.69 33.84 -9.57
N ALA A 51 6.37 32.70 -9.53
CA ALA A 51 6.32 31.66 -10.56
C ALA A 51 5.28 30.57 -10.24
N GLY A 52 4.55 30.68 -9.12
CA GLY A 52 3.54 29.73 -8.69
C GLY A 52 4.11 28.48 -7.99
N ASN A 53 5.38 28.49 -7.58
CA ASN A 53 5.96 27.39 -6.81
C ASN A 53 5.71 27.58 -5.31
N PRO A 54 5.46 26.49 -4.56
CA PRO A 54 5.23 26.59 -3.12
C PRO A 54 6.50 27.03 -2.37
N GLN A 55 6.34 27.99 -1.45
CA GLN A 55 7.42 28.42 -0.55
C GLN A 55 7.51 27.43 0.62
N LEU A 56 8.39 26.43 0.51
CA LEU A 56 8.47 25.34 1.49
C LEU A 56 8.97 25.75 2.88
N GLU A 57 9.71 26.84 2.98
CA GLU A 57 10.19 27.38 4.26
C GLU A 57 9.01 27.81 5.14
N ASP A 58 8.02 28.47 4.53
CA ASP A 58 6.79 28.90 5.20
C ASP A 58 5.87 27.71 5.58
N ALA A 59 6.09 26.55 4.96
CA ALA A 59 5.35 25.33 5.27
C ALA A 59 5.83 24.66 6.56
N GLN A 60 7.02 24.99 7.06
CA GLN A 60 7.55 24.41 8.30
C GLN A 60 6.72 24.87 9.50
N GLY A 61 6.10 23.91 10.20
CA GLY A 61 5.23 24.19 11.34
C GLY A 61 3.83 24.70 10.99
N ALA A 62 3.55 25.00 9.72
CA ALA A 62 2.24 25.42 9.25
C ALA A 62 1.29 24.23 9.02
N LEU A 63 -0.02 24.53 8.96
CA LEU A 63 -1.03 23.58 8.53
C LEU A 63 -1.10 23.59 7.00
N TRP A 64 -0.86 22.44 6.38
CA TRP A 64 -0.95 22.26 4.93
C TRP A 64 -1.33 20.81 4.63
N LEU A 65 -1.75 20.58 3.40
CA LEU A 65 -2.15 19.28 2.86
C LEU A 65 -1.62 19.14 1.45
N VAL A 66 -1.09 17.96 1.14
CA VAL A 66 -0.75 17.51 -0.20
C VAL A 66 -1.73 16.41 -0.60
N LEU A 67 -2.20 16.45 -1.85
CA LEU A 67 -3.12 15.49 -2.44
C LEU A 67 -2.58 15.01 -3.78
N VAL A 68 -2.51 13.69 -3.95
CA VAL A 68 -2.10 13.01 -5.18
C VAL A 68 -3.26 12.23 -5.74
N ASP A 69 -3.45 12.37 -7.05
CA ASP A 69 -4.43 11.62 -7.81
C ASP A 69 -3.80 10.47 -8.61
N LEU A 70 -4.16 9.24 -8.25
CA LEU A 70 -3.71 8.00 -8.90
C LEU A 70 -4.66 7.49 -10.00
N GLY A 71 -5.61 8.31 -10.43
CA GLY A 71 -6.62 7.95 -11.44
C GLY A 71 -7.89 7.39 -10.82
N ASN A 72 -7.78 6.32 -10.03
CA ASN A 72 -8.91 5.68 -9.35
C ASN A 72 -8.91 5.87 -7.82
N GLN A 73 -7.87 6.51 -7.29
CA GLN A 73 -7.67 6.70 -5.86
C GLN A 73 -7.00 8.05 -5.58
N LEU A 74 -7.50 8.77 -4.59
CA LEU A 74 -6.81 9.92 -3.99
C LEU A 74 -6.01 9.45 -2.79
N ARG A 75 -4.82 10.01 -2.65
CA ARG A 75 -4.00 9.90 -1.46
C ARG A 75 -3.66 11.30 -0.98
N PHE A 76 -3.59 11.48 0.33
CA PHE A 76 -3.24 12.78 0.87
C PHE A 76 -2.34 12.61 2.09
N PHE A 77 -1.69 13.70 2.46
CA PHE A 77 -1.01 13.87 3.73
C PHE A 77 -1.31 15.28 4.24
N CYS A 78 -1.77 15.36 5.49
CA CYS A 78 -1.93 16.60 6.23
C CYS A 78 -0.75 16.78 7.20
N SER A 79 -0.15 17.97 7.26
CA SER A 79 1.02 18.24 8.10
C SER A 79 0.81 17.98 9.59
N TYR A 80 -0.44 18.01 10.06
CA TYR A 80 -0.80 17.67 11.44
C TYR A 80 -0.69 16.17 11.75
N GLU A 81 -0.66 15.29 10.75
CA GLU A 81 -0.40 13.85 10.94
C GLU A 81 0.99 13.57 11.52
N ALA A 82 1.94 14.49 11.30
CA ALA A 82 3.29 14.38 11.82
C ALA A 82 3.44 14.80 13.29
N ARG A 83 2.38 15.34 13.91
CA ARG A 83 2.43 15.79 15.31
C ARG A 83 2.03 14.65 16.24
N GLU A 84 2.86 14.39 17.25
CA GLU A 84 2.59 13.35 18.26
C GLU A 84 1.29 13.62 19.03
N HIS A 85 1.01 14.90 19.29
CA HIS A 85 -0.17 15.35 20.01
C HIS A 85 -0.83 16.50 19.27
N LEU A 86 -2.16 16.40 19.11
CA LEU A 86 -3.00 17.44 18.56
C LEU A 86 -4.06 17.78 19.60
N SER A 87 -4.22 19.07 19.87
CA SER A 87 -5.39 19.57 20.58
C SER A 87 -6.67 19.35 19.76
N ASP A 88 -7.84 19.43 20.42
CA ASP A 88 -9.13 19.30 19.73
C ASP A 88 -9.33 20.39 18.68
N ASP A 89 -8.89 21.62 18.95
CA ASP A 89 -8.95 22.74 18.00
C ASP A 89 -8.06 22.50 16.77
N GLU A 90 -6.85 21.97 16.96
CA GLU A 90 -5.97 21.61 15.85
C GLU A 90 -6.54 20.45 15.03
N ARG A 91 -7.09 19.43 15.70
CA ARG A 91 -7.76 18.32 15.03
C ARG A 91 -8.96 18.80 14.23
N ALA A 92 -9.76 19.72 14.76
CA ALA A 92 -10.89 20.32 14.05
C ALA A 92 -10.42 21.09 12.80
N ARG A 93 -9.41 21.97 12.94
CA ARG A 93 -8.84 22.72 11.82
C ARG A 93 -8.22 21.83 10.74
N GLY A 94 -7.47 20.80 11.14
CA GLY A 94 -6.91 19.81 10.22
C GLY A 94 -8.00 19.05 9.48
N GLY A 95 -9.06 18.63 10.19
CA GLY A 95 -10.21 17.97 9.60
C GLY A 95 -10.98 18.86 8.61
N GLU A 96 -11.13 20.15 8.92
CA GLU A 96 -11.72 21.14 8.00
C GLU A 96 -10.89 21.28 6.72
N LEU A 97 -9.57 21.34 6.83
CA LEU A 97 -8.68 21.40 5.66
C LEU A 97 -8.80 20.13 4.80
N VAL A 98 -8.71 18.94 5.43
CA VAL A 98 -8.79 17.64 4.75
C VAL A 98 -10.10 17.50 3.99
N VAL A 99 -11.23 17.69 4.68
CA VAL A 99 -12.56 17.59 4.08
C VAL A 99 -12.74 18.64 2.99
N GLY A 100 -12.38 19.90 3.28
CA GLY A 100 -12.52 21.00 2.33
C GLY A 100 -11.73 20.77 1.03
N ALA A 101 -10.49 20.28 1.15
CA ALA A 101 -9.63 19.96 0.01
C ALA A 101 -10.21 18.81 -0.83
N LEU A 102 -10.59 17.71 -0.18
CA LEU A 102 -11.19 16.55 -0.86
C LEU A 102 -12.50 16.92 -1.57
N THR A 103 -13.38 17.69 -0.91
CA THR A 103 -14.64 18.14 -1.50
C THR A 103 -14.39 19.04 -2.71
N LYS A 104 -13.46 20.00 -2.60
CA LYS A 104 -13.10 20.88 -3.71
C LYS A 104 -12.58 20.07 -4.89
N TYR A 105 -11.58 19.21 -4.66
CA TYR A 105 -11.00 18.36 -5.69
C TYR A 105 -12.06 17.55 -6.42
N LEU A 106 -12.87 16.81 -5.66
CA LEU A 106 -13.92 15.96 -6.22
C LEU A 106 -14.97 16.77 -6.97
N SER A 107 -15.32 17.98 -6.51
CA SER A 107 -16.29 18.84 -7.21
C SER A 107 -15.79 19.33 -8.57
N GLU A 108 -14.49 19.66 -8.66
CA GLU A 108 -13.85 20.15 -9.88
C GLU A 108 -13.59 19.02 -10.89
N HIS A 109 -13.44 17.78 -10.42
CA HIS A 109 -13.03 16.63 -11.24
C HIS A 109 -14.13 15.55 -11.41
N ARG A 110 -15.33 15.77 -10.86
CA ARG A 110 -16.47 14.82 -10.86
C ARG A 110 -16.90 14.35 -12.26
N ASN A 111 -16.83 15.24 -13.24
CA ASN A 111 -17.46 15.01 -14.55
C ASN A 111 -16.68 14.05 -15.45
N ASN A 112 -15.47 13.65 -15.08
CA ASN A 112 -14.59 12.82 -15.90
C ASN A 112 -14.36 11.40 -15.34
N ARG A 113 -14.95 11.05 -14.18
CA ARG A 113 -14.64 9.78 -13.50
C ARG A 113 -15.84 9.20 -12.75
N ASP A 114 -16.17 7.95 -13.08
CA ASP A 114 -17.33 7.27 -12.50
C ASP A 114 -17.14 6.93 -11.01
N ARG A 115 -15.90 6.68 -10.55
CA ARG A 115 -15.58 6.36 -9.14
C ARG A 115 -14.14 6.73 -8.77
N ILE A 116 -13.98 7.63 -7.81
CA ILE A 116 -12.69 7.92 -7.17
C ILE A 116 -12.77 7.49 -5.71
N SER A 117 -11.87 6.59 -5.29
CA SER A 117 -11.74 6.18 -3.88
C SER A 117 -10.79 7.12 -3.12
N ILE A 118 -10.94 7.23 -1.81
CA ILE A 118 -9.94 7.89 -0.95
C ILE A 118 -9.20 6.76 -0.22
N GLY A 119 -7.91 6.62 -0.49
CA GLY A 119 -7.08 5.52 0.01
C GLY A 119 -6.19 5.95 1.17
N ALA A 120 -5.76 4.96 1.96
CA ALA A 120 -4.80 5.11 3.06
C ALA A 120 -5.17 6.24 4.03
N ILE A 121 -6.45 6.32 4.42
CA ILE A 121 -6.93 7.36 5.32
C ILE A 121 -6.36 7.13 6.72
N PRO A 122 -5.56 8.06 7.28
CA PRO A 122 -5.13 7.98 8.66
C PRO A 122 -6.33 7.99 9.61
N ASP A 123 -6.29 7.17 10.67
CA ASP A 123 -7.35 7.07 11.68
C ASP A 123 -7.76 8.43 12.26
N LEU A 124 -6.80 9.37 12.33
CA LEU A 124 -6.99 10.75 12.73
C LEU A 124 -8.12 11.47 11.95
N TRP A 125 -8.30 11.16 10.67
CA TRP A 125 -9.24 11.82 9.75
C TRP A 125 -10.44 10.96 9.37
N THR A 126 -10.46 9.68 9.74
CA THR A 126 -11.53 8.74 9.36
C THR A 126 -12.91 9.27 9.75
N SER A 127 -13.05 9.82 10.96
CA SER A 127 -14.33 10.32 11.45
C SER A 127 -14.83 11.55 10.68
N CYS A 128 -13.96 12.53 10.38
CA CYS A 128 -14.38 13.74 9.68
C CYS A 128 -14.73 13.45 8.21
N ILE A 129 -13.98 12.56 7.55
CA ILE A 129 -14.24 12.12 6.17
C ILE A 129 -15.57 11.35 6.10
N ALA A 130 -15.80 10.40 7.01
CA ALA A 130 -17.02 9.58 7.03
C ALA A 130 -18.31 10.39 7.23
N ARG A 131 -18.25 11.59 7.83
CA ARG A 131 -19.41 12.48 7.95
C ARG A 131 -19.85 13.10 6.62
N VAL A 132 -18.92 13.28 5.69
CA VAL A 132 -19.14 14.08 4.48
C VAL A 132 -19.25 13.20 3.23
N PHE A 133 -18.51 12.11 3.20
CA PHE A 133 -18.45 11.22 2.05
C PHE A 133 -19.09 9.87 2.42
N SER A 134 -19.92 9.31 1.53
CA SER A 134 -20.43 7.94 1.67
C SER A 134 -19.35 6.92 1.27
N GLN A 135 -19.20 5.84 2.05
CA GLN A 135 -18.26 4.73 1.78
C GLN A 135 -18.36 4.21 0.33
N PRO A 136 -17.24 3.77 -0.31
CA PRO A 136 -16.20 2.94 0.29
C PRO A 136 -14.87 3.67 0.52
N PHE A 137 -14.51 3.85 1.80
CA PHE A 137 -13.14 4.16 2.20
C PHE A 137 -12.42 2.87 2.53
N SER A 138 -11.14 2.77 2.19
CA SER A 138 -10.25 1.81 2.83
C SER A 138 -9.68 2.49 4.07
N ALA A 139 -10.22 2.18 5.25
CA ALA A 139 -9.55 2.49 6.51
C ALA A 139 -8.34 1.57 6.60
N SER A 140 -7.15 2.11 6.33
CA SER A 140 -5.92 1.33 6.37
C SER A 140 -5.14 1.76 7.60
N GLN A 141 -5.09 0.89 8.62
CA GLN A 141 -4.13 1.04 9.69
C GLN A 141 -2.76 0.60 9.18
N ILE A 142 -1.80 1.53 9.20
CA ILE A 142 -0.43 1.26 8.81
C ILE A 142 0.30 0.74 10.04
N HIS A 143 0.68 -0.53 9.99
CA HIS A 143 1.54 -1.13 11.01
C HIS A 143 2.97 -1.14 10.47
N TYR A 144 3.89 -0.51 11.19
CA TYR A 144 5.31 -0.61 10.90
C TYR A 144 5.84 -1.91 11.49
N LEU A 145 6.50 -2.71 10.67
CA LEU A 145 7.30 -3.82 11.16
C LEU A 145 8.67 -3.26 11.56
N PRO A 146 9.10 -3.40 12.83
CA PRO A 146 10.45 -3.03 13.24
C PRO A 146 11.50 -3.77 12.41
N LEU A 147 12.56 -3.07 11.97
CA LEU A 147 13.59 -3.63 11.09
C LEU A 147 14.38 -4.78 11.74
N ASP A 148 14.48 -4.80 13.06
CA ASP A 148 15.10 -5.88 13.85
C ASP A 148 14.28 -7.17 13.83
N GLU A 149 13.00 -7.12 13.44
CA GLU A 149 12.18 -8.30 13.21
C GLU A 149 12.37 -8.91 11.81
N VAL A 150 12.95 -8.16 10.86
CA VAL A 150 13.22 -8.65 9.50
C VAL A 150 14.52 -9.47 9.53
N PRO A 151 14.49 -10.77 9.19
CA PRO A 151 15.70 -11.57 9.11
C PRO A 151 16.68 -10.95 8.11
N PRO A 152 18.00 -11.03 8.34
CA PRO A 152 18.97 -10.47 7.42
C PRO A 152 18.85 -11.11 6.03
N PRO A 153 19.18 -10.39 4.96
CA PRO A 153 19.18 -10.90 3.59
C PRO A 153 19.83 -12.30 3.49
N GLY A 154 19.14 -13.25 2.87
CA GLY A 154 19.59 -14.65 2.77
C GLY A 154 19.43 -15.55 4.01
N ALA A 155 18.86 -15.08 5.13
CA ALA A 155 18.65 -15.89 6.33
C ALA A 155 17.58 -17.01 6.19
N THR A 156 16.63 -16.87 5.26
CA THR A 156 15.70 -17.95 4.93
C THR A 156 15.92 -18.37 3.50
N SER A 157 16.51 -19.55 3.30
CA SER A 157 16.55 -20.18 1.99
C SER A 157 15.11 -20.40 1.53
N ALA A 158 14.67 -19.65 0.53
CA ALA A 158 13.44 -19.95 -0.20
C ALA A 158 13.52 -21.41 -0.69
N GLY A 159 12.74 -22.30 -0.10
CA GLY A 159 12.79 -23.74 -0.36
C GLY A 159 12.70 -24.63 0.88
N GLY A 160 12.83 -24.08 2.09
CA GLY A 160 12.59 -24.83 3.32
C GLY A 160 11.11 -25.18 3.50
N VAL A 161 10.76 -26.47 3.49
CA VAL A 161 9.43 -26.94 3.90
C VAL A 161 9.33 -26.82 5.42
N LEU A 162 8.44 -25.94 5.87
CA LEU A 162 8.12 -25.72 7.27
C LEU A 162 7.26 -26.87 7.83
N PRO A 163 7.24 -27.04 9.17
CA PRO A 163 6.40 -28.03 9.83
C PRO A 163 4.95 -27.99 9.34
N GLY A 164 4.42 -29.16 8.96
CA GLY A 164 3.08 -29.29 8.38
C GLY A 164 3.03 -29.18 6.85
N GLY A 165 4.16 -29.28 6.16
CA GLY A 165 4.22 -29.31 4.69
C GLY A 165 3.97 -27.94 4.06
N ILE A 166 4.33 -26.87 4.78
CA ILE A 166 4.13 -25.50 4.34
C ILE A 166 5.39 -24.99 3.63
N PHE A 167 5.25 -24.33 2.49
CA PHE A 167 6.36 -23.75 1.76
C PHE A 167 6.00 -22.38 1.21
N VAL A 168 7.02 -21.57 0.92
CA VAL A 168 6.88 -20.17 0.46
C VAL A 168 7.04 -20.13 -1.06
N THR A 169 6.15 -19.44 -1.77
CA THR A 169 6.27 -19.16 -3.21
C THR A 169 5.94 -17.70 -3.51
N GLU A 170 6.27 -17.25 -4.73
CA GLU A 170 5.64 -16.06 -5.30
C GLU A 170 4.17 -16.35 -5.69
N GLY A 171 3.40 -15.28 -5.91
CA GLY A 171 2.04 -15.37 -6.45
C GLY A 171 2.04 -15.82 -7.90
N ARG A 172 0.92 -16.41 -8.34
CA ARG A 172 0.72 -16.98 -9.68
C ARG A 172 -0.62 -16.55 -10.23
N GLU A 173 -0.77 -16.65 -11.55
CA GLU A 173 -2.03 -16.26 -12.21
C GLU A 173 -3.23 -17.04 -11.66
N GLY A 174 -3.04 -18.32 -11.34
CA GLY A 174 -4.07 -19.16 -10.72
C GLY A 174 -4.46 -18.75 -9.30
N ASP A 175 -3.69 -17.91 -8.61
CA ASP A 175 -4.01 -17.43 -7.26
C ASP A 175 -4.87 -16.16 -7.27
N VAL A 176 -4.95 -15.46 -8.41
CA VAL A 176 -5.55 -14.11 -8.48
C VAL A 176 -6.97 -14.10 -7.93
N GLU A 177 -7.81 -15.07 -8.33
CA GLU A 177 -9.20 -15.15 -7.89
C GLU A 177 -9.31 -15.34 -6.36
N GLU A 178 -8.51 -16.24 -5.78
CA GLU A 178 -8.52 -16.49 -4.33
C GLU A 178 -8.04 -15.26 -3.54
N ILE A 179 -6.96 -14.62 -3.99
CA ILE A 179 -6.40 -13.43 -3.35
C ILE A 179 -7.41 -12.27 -3.41
N LEU A 180 -8.08 -12.05 -4.56
CA LEU A 180 -9.14 -11.04 -4.66
C LEU A 180 -10.31 -11.33 -3.73
N SER A 181 -10.74 -12.60 -3.66
CA SER A 181 -11.88 -13.02 -2.85
C SER A 181 -11.68 -12.80 -1.35
N THR A 182 -10.42 -12.72 -0.92
CA THR A 182 -10.02 -12.54 0.49
C THR A 182 -9.55 -11.12 0.80
N SER A 183 -9.50 -10.23 -0.20
CA SER A 183 -9.13 -8.83 -0.02
C SER A 183 -10.31 -8.00 0.51
N GLU A 184 -10.11 -7.32 1.63
CA GLU A 184 -11.08 -6.35 2.16
C GLU A 184 -11.15 -5.07 1.30
N VAL A 185 -10.15 -4.86 0.43
CA VAL A 185 -10.09 -3.74 -0.50
C VAL A 185 -10.42 -4.21 -1.92
N PRO A 186 -11.40 -3.60 -2.61
CA PRO A 186 -11.70 -3.94 -3.99
C PRO A 186 -10.53 -3.60 -4.92
N HIS A 187 -10.00 -4.62 -5.60
CA HIS A 187 -8.97 -4.46 -6.63
C HIS A 187 -9.48 -5.04 -7.96
N PRO A 188 -9.21 -4.40 -9.12
CA PRO A 188 -9.45 -5.06 -10.40
C PRO A 188 -8.47 -6.25 -10.55
N PRO A 189 -8.84 -7.35 -11.22
CA PRO A 189 -7.94 -8.50 -11.38
C PRO A 189 -6.57 -8.15 -11.98
N SER A 190 -6.56 -7.24 -12.96
CA SER A 190 -5.34 -6.73 -13.58
C SER A 190 -4.37 -6.09 -12.58
N TYR A 191 -4.85 -5.54 -11.48
CA TYR A 191 -3.98 -5.00 -10.43
C TYR A 191 -3.12 -6.11 -9.80
N LEU A 192 -3.73 -7.23 -9.41
CA LEU A 192 -3.00 -8.33 -8.79
C LEU A 192 -2.13 -9.10 -9.79
N SER A 193 -2.57 -9.28 -11.05
CA SER A 193 -1.74 -9.92 -12.08
C SER A 193 -0.41 -9.18 -12.28
N THR A 194 -0.40 -7.83 -12.23
CA THR A 194 0.85 -7.04 -12.29
C THR A 194 1.70 -7.11 -11.02
N ARG A 195 1.20 -7.75 -9.97
CA ARG A 195 1.81 -7.80 -8.63
C ARG A 195 2.19 -9.21 -8.19
N LEU A 196 2.02 -10.22 -9.03
CA LEU A 196 2.31 -11.62 -8.67
C LEU A 196 3.75 -11.82 -8.16
N ALA A 197 4.74 -11.24 -8.84
CA ALA A 197 6.15 -11.26 -8.40
C ALA A 197 6.41 -10.46 -7.10
N HIS A 198 5.43 -9.67 -6.66
CA HIS A 198 5.44 -8.89 -5.42
C HIS A 198 4.49 -9.47 -4.37
N THR A 199 3.91 -10.64 -4.64
CA THR A 199 3.01 -11.36 -3.73
C THR A 199 3.77 -12.56 -3.17
N THR A 200 3.75 -12.70 -1.85
CA THR A 200 4.27 -13.91 -1.18
C THR A 200 3.09 -14.77 -0.75
N VAL A 201 3.16 -16.05 -1.08
CA VAL A 201 2.13 -17.05 -0.80
C VAL A 201 2.74 -18.17 0.02
N LEU A 202 2.13 -18.49 1.16
CA LEU A 202 2.39 -19.73 1.89
C LEU A 202 1.43 -20.79 1.38
N ARG A 203 1.99 -21.92 0.93
CA ARG A 203 1.24 -23.05 0.41
C ARG A 203 1.39 -24.25 1.31
N GLN A 204 0.33 -25.04 1.46
CA GLN A 204 0.39 -26.34 2.11
C GLN A 204 0.18 -27.43 1.07
N LEU A 205 1.06 -28.44 1.06
CA LEU A 205 0.88 -29.62 0.22
C LEU A 205 -0.43 -30.32 0.57
N SER A 206 -1.24 -30.63 -0.45
CA SER A 206 -2.46 -31.41 -0.27
C SER A 206 -2.08 -32.87 -0.03
N SER A 207 -2.50 -33.44 1.09
CA SER A 207 -2.25 -34.84 1.47
C SER A 207 -2.92 -35.88 0.55
N SER A 208 -3.60 -35.45 -0.51
CA SER A 208 -4.36 -36.31 -1.44
C SER A 208 -3.56 -36.82 -2.63
N SER A 209 -2.31 -36.42 -2.82
CA SER A 209 -1.45 -36.99 -3.87
C SER A 209 -0.68 -38.20 -3.35
N SER A 210 -1.39 -39.28 -3.04
CA SER A 210 -0.79 -40.61 -3.22
C SER A 210 -0.57 -40.80 -4.73
N PRO A 211 0.64 -41.16 -5.19
CA PRO A 211 0.87 -41.40 -6.61
C PRO A 211 0.19 -42.70 -7.00
N SER A 212 -1.08 -42.62 -7.36
CA SER A 212 -1.74 -43.70 -8.10
C SER A 212 -1.11 -43.71 -9.49
N ALA A 213 -0.25 -44.70 -9.73
CA ALA A 213 0.32 -44.98 -11.03
C ALA A 213 -0.80 -45.30 -12.04
N SER A 214 -1.28 -44.28 -12.75
CA SER A 214 -2.10 -44.49 -13.95
C SER A 214 -1.37 -43.92 -15.15
N SER A 215 -0.76 -44.83 -15.90
CA SER A 215 -0.20 -44.62 -17.23
C SER A 215 -1.26 -44.11 -18.20
N SER A 216 -1.29 -42.80 -18.47
CA SER A 216 -1.96 -42.20 -19.63
C SER A 216 -1.29 -40.86 -19.96
N PRO A 217 -0.68 -40.69 -21.14
CA PRO A 217 0.06 -39.49 -21.49
C PRO A 217 -0.85 -38.49 -22.23
N SER A 218 -1.42 -37.49 -21.53
CA SER A 218 -2.08 -36.35 -22.18
C SER A 218 -2.36 -35.19 -21.19
N ALA A 219 -1.34 -34.37 -20.91
CA ALA A 219 -1.43 -32.92 -20.63
C ALA A 219 0.00 -32.44 -20.28
N PRO A 220 0.40 -31.20 -20.66
CA PRO A 220 1.63 -30.63 -20.12
C PRO A 220 1.44 -30.49 -18.60
N ALA A 221 2.15 -31.32 -17.85
CA ALA A 221 2.17 -31.27 -16.41
C ALA A 221 2.66 -29.88 -16.01
N SER A 222 1.85 -29.14 -15.25
CA SER A 222 2.44 -28.16 -14.35
C SER A 222 3.23 -28.99 -13.34
N ASP A 223 4.56 -28.86 -13.34
CA ASP A 223 5.52 -29.69 -12.61
C ASP A 223 5.42 -29.57 -11.07
N GLU A 224 4.32 -29.07 -10.53
CA GLU A 224 4.18 -28.79 -9.12
C GLU A 224 3.03 -29.56 -8.46
N PRO A 225 3.28 -30.09 -7.24
CA PRO A 225 2.29 -30.84 -6.51
C PRO A 225 1.06 -29.98 -6.16
N PRO A 226 -0.14 -30.58 -6.12
CA PRO A 226 -1.35 -29.87 -5.72
C PRO A 226 -1.16 -29.31 -4.31
N SER A 227 -1.31 -28.00 -4.19
CA SER A 227 -1.11 -27.28 -2.94
C SER A 227 -2.16 -26.20 -2.79
N ARG A 228 -2.55 -25.91 -1.55
CA ARG A 228 -3.55 -24.88 -1.22
C ARG A 228 -2.87 -23.66 -0.62
N ILE A 229 -3.39 -22.47 -0.91
CA ILE A 229 -2.95 -21.25 -0.22
C ILE A 229 -3.42 -21.33 1.24
N VAL A 230 -2.49 -21.09 2.18
CA VAL A 230 -2.80 -21.01 3.62
C VAL A 230 -2.57 -19.62 4.19
N ALA A 231 -1.73 -18.82 3.56
CA ALA A 231 -1.60 -17.39 3.82
C ALA A 231 -1.01 -16.68 2.59
N HIS A 232 -1.28 -15.39 2.44
CA HIS A 232 -0.66 -14.56 1.40
C HIS A 232 -0.57 -13.10 1.85
N CYS A 233 0.30 -12.33 1.19
CA CYS A 233 0.31 -10.87 1.24
C CYS A 233 1.01 -10.30 -0.01
N THR A 234 0.67 -9.07 -0.38
CA THR A 234 1.18 -8.39 -1.58
C THR A 234 1.84 -7.06 -1.21
N THR A 235 3.01 -6.78 -1.77
CA THR A 235 3.58 -5.43 -1.75
C THR A 235 2.88 -4.54 -2.77
N HIS A 236 2.23 -3.48 -2.28
CA HIS A 236 1.58 -2.46 -3.09
C HIS A 236 2.60 -1.52 -3.76
N ARG A 237 2.12 -0.61 -4.61
CA ARG A 237 2.96 0.39 -5.32
C ARG A 237 3.81 1.25 -4.40
N ASP A 238 3.28 1.55 -3.22
CA ASP A 238 3.88 2.41 -2.21
C ASP A 238 4.84 1.70 -1.27
N GLY A 239 5.18 0.44 -1.57
CA GLY A 239 6.03 -0.37 -0.71
C GLY A 239 5.33 -0.88 0.55
N SER A 240 4.06 -0.54 0.79
CA SER A 240 3.30 -1.14 1.88
C SER A 240 2.96 -2.60 1.57
N ILE A 241 2.82 -3.41 2.61
CA ILE A 241 2.29 -4.77 2.48
C ILE A 241 0.81 -4.73 2.81
N GLY A 242 -0.02 -5.19 1.89
CA GLY A 242 -1.44 -5.43 2.14
C GLY A 242 -1.88 -6.75 1.54
N THR A 243 -3.20 -6.88 1.33
CA THR A 243 -3.87 -8.17 1.06
C THR A 243 -3.46 -9.29 2.03
N LEU A 244 -2.99 -8.94 3.23
CA LEU A 244 -2.54 -9.91 4.22
C LEU A 244 -3.72 -10.78 4.65
N HIS A 245 -3.64 -12.07 4.35
CA HIS A 245 -4.67 -13.01 4.72
C HIS A 245 -4.05 -14.31 5.22
N VAL A 246 -4.66 -14.89 6.25
CA VAL A 246 -4.40 -16.25 6.71
C VAL A 246 -5.72 -17.00 6.66
N HIS A 247 -5.74 -18.10 5.91
CA HIS A 247 -6.92 -18.95 5.76
C HIS A 247 -7.46 -19.32 7.16
N PRO A 248 -8.79 -19.23 7.41
CA PRO A 248 -9.35 -19.40 8.75
C PRO A 248 -8.89 -20.66 9.48
N SER A 249 -8.82 -21.80 8.78
CA SER A 249 -8.37 -23.08 9.34
C SER A 249 -6.86 -23.16 9.65
N ALA A 250 -6.08 -22.16 9.24
CA ALA A 250 -4.64 -22.09 9.44
C ALA A 250 -4.21 -20.94 10.37
N ARG A 251 -5.17 -20.20 10.95
CA ARG A 251 -4.92 -19.12 11.92
C ARG A 251 -4.36 -19.66 13.24
N GLN A 252 -3.83 -18.76 14.08
CA GLN A 252 -3.23 -19.08 15.39
C GLN A 252 -2.00 -20.02 15.31
N ARG A 253 -1.36 -20.10 14.13
CA ARG A 253 -0.16 -20.92 13.88
C ARG A 253 1.07 -20.09 13.53
N GLY A 254 1.02 -18.77 13.75
CA GLY A 254 2.10 -17.85 13.39
C GLY A 254 2.26 -17.58 11.89
N LEU A 255 1.40 -18.13 11.02
CA LEU A 255 1.53 -18.01 9.56
C LEU A 255 1.39 -16.58 9.03
N GLY A 256 0.63 -15.72 9.71
CA GLY A 256 0.52 -14.30 9.35
C GLY A 256 1.85 -13.56 9.54
N ARG A 257 2.53 -13.81 10.68
CA ARG A 257 3.87 -13.25 10.91
C ARG A 257 4.87 -13.81 9.90
N LEU A 258 4.82 -15.12 9.66
CA LEU A 258 5.72 -15.77 8.71
C LEU A 258 5.59 -15.21 7.29
N VAL A 259 4.37 -15.11 6.74
CA VAL A 259 4.18 -14.61 5.36
C VAL A 259 4.63 -13.15 5.24
N LEU A 260 4.39 -12.35 6.28
CA LEU A 260 4.85 -10.97 6.36
C LEU A 260 6.38 -10.87 6.37
N LEU A 261 7.05 -11.66 7.23
CA LEU A 261 8.51 -11.69 7.31
C LEU A 261 9.15 -12.17 6.01
N SER A 262 8.60 -13.22 5.39
CA SER A 262 9.06 -13.71 4.09
C SER A 262 8.92 -12.65 3.00
N ARG A 263 7.84 -11.86 3.01
CA ARG A 263 7.67 -10.75 2.06
C ARG A 263 8.63 -9.61 2.34
N ALA A 264 8.80 -9.22 3.60
CA ALA A 264 9.73 -8.18 4.01
C ALA A 264 11.17 -8.52 3.60
N GLN A 265 11.58 -9.78 3.79
CA GLN A 265 12.88 -10.26 3.33
C GLN A 265 13.03 -10.22 1.81
N ALA A 266 12.02 -10.68 1.06
CA ALA A 266 12.03 -10.59 -0.40
C ALA A 266 12.05 -9.14 -0.93
N MET A 267 11.57 -8.17 -0.15
CA MET A 267 11.72 -6.75 -0.46
C MET A 267 13.15 -6.27 -0.21
N ALA A 268 13.75 -6.64 0.92
CA ALA A 268 15.12 -6.28 1.27
C ALA A 268 16.15 -6.87 0.27
N ASP A 269 16.00 -8.15 -0.09
CA ASP A 269 16.90 -8.82 -1.05
C ASP A 269 16.92 -8.14 -2.43
N ARG A 270 15.81 -7.52 -2.84
CA ARG A 270 15.70 -6.79 -4.13
C ARG A 270 16.29 -5.38 -4.07
N SER A 271 16.29 -4.74 -2.91
CA SER A 271 16.95 -3.45 -2.70
C SER A 271 18.47 -3.59 -2.82
N ASP A 272 19.04 -4.64 -2.22
CA ASP A 272 20.47 -4.96 -2.27
C ASP A 272 20.99 -5.25 -3.69
N SER A 273 20.17 -5.85 -4.55
CA SER A 273 20.57 -6.12 -5.94
C SER A 273 20.68 -4.85 -6.79
N HIS A 274 19.92 -3.80 -6.47
CA HIS A 274 19.99 -2.52 -7.19
C HIS A 274 21.16 -1.65 -6.74
N GLU A 275 21.63 -1.77 -5.50
CA GLU A 275 22.81 -1.03 -5.02
C GLU A 275 24.15 -1.62 -5.50
N ARG A 276 24.19 -2.88 -5.94
CA ARG A 276 25.41 -3.53 -6.45
C ARG A 276 25.67 -3.30 -7.93
N GLU A 277 24.74 -2.68 -8.65
CA GLU A 277 24.85 -2.38 -10.08
C GLU A 277 25.29 -0.93 -10.39
N PHE A 278 25.69 -0.15 -9.37
CA PHE A 278 26.25 1.20 -9.52
C PHE A 278 27.64 1.34 -8.89
#